data_AF-A0A7K5CNH1-F1
#
_entry.id   AF-A0A7K5CNH1-F1
#
_cell.length_a   1.000
_cell.length_b   1.000
_cell.length_c   1.000
_cell.angle_alpha   90.00
_cell.angle_beta   90.00
_cell.angle_gamma   90.00
#
_symmetry.space_group_name_H-M   'P 1'
#
loop_
_entity.id
_entity.type
_entity.pdbx_description
1 polymer ?
#
loop_
_entity_poly.entity_id
_entity_poly.type
_entity_poly.pdbx_seq_one_letter_code
_entity_poly.pdbx_strand_id
1 'polypeptide(L)'
;NPAFFRSTLPVLPLLLVLSPVNSSSCPMENKTTEIHVKYENILIHDINELVNISAQNRDRCCKNKKHENIKVFFCNDTQEIESLQSMACNMLRFFHKQRISKAFRWKAAFVSCGTLQVLKCKCEEHRKEK
;
A
#
# COMPACT_ATOMS: atom_id res chain seq x y z
N ASN A 1 26.82 47.46 -34.34
CA ASN A 1 26.83 47.99 -32.96
C ASN A 1 25.62 48.89 -32.80
N PRO A 2 24.69 48.65 -31.85
CA PRO A 2 24.96 48.13 -30.50
C PRO A 2 24.22 46.83 -30.08
N ALA A 3 24.88 46.15 -29.12
CA ALA A 3 24.37 45.40 -27.98
C ALA A 3 23.37 44.23 -28.17
N PHE A 4 23.95 43.07 -28.49
CA PHE A 4 23.46 41.73 -28.16
C PHE A 4 23.25 41.62 -26.63
N PHE A 5 22.09 41.11 -26.20
CA PHE A 5 21.73 40.92 -24.80
C PHE A 5 22.83 40.18 -24.02
N ARG A 6 23.46 40.89 -23.07
CA ARG A 6 24.16 40.28 -21.95
C ARG A 6 23.11 39.95 -20.88
N SER A 7 22.76 38.68 -20.73
CA SER A 7 22.29 38.16 -19.45
C SER A 7 23.16 36.99 -19.05
N THR A 8 24.11 37.31 -18.19
CA THR A 8 24.84 36.40 -17.33
C THR A 8 23.84 35.66 -16.44
N LEU A 9 23.70 34.36 -16.62
CA LEU A 9 23.49 33.39 -15.55
C LEU A 9 23.95 32.02 -16.10
N PRO A 10 25.26 31.77 -16.06
CA PRO A 10 25.81 30.46 -16.38
C PRO A 10 25.35 29.49 -15.29
N VAL A 11 24.86 28.33 -15.73
CA VAL A 11 24.52 27.18 -14.88
C VAL A 11 23.27 27.42 -14.01
N LEU A 12 22.09 27.18 -14.59
CA LEU A 12 20.99 26.66 -13.78
C LEU A 12 21.46 25.27 -13.31
N PRO A 13 21.92 25.12 -12.06
CA PRO A 13 22.57 23.89 -11.62
C PRO A 13 21.48 22.83 -11.60
N LEU A 14 21.70 21.71 -12.29
CA LEU A 14 21.48 20.30 -11.90
C LEU A 14 20.66 19.96 -10.62
N LEU A 15 19.64 20.75 -10.27
CA LEU A 15 18.73 20.58 -9.14
C LEU A 15 17.41 19.92 -9.56
N LEU A 16 17.38 19.33 -10.75
CA LEU A 16 16.35 18.38 -11.18
C LEU A 16 16.81 16.92 -11.03
N VAL A 17 17.91 16.70 -10.32
CA VAL A 17 18.35 15.36 -9.91
C VAL A 17 18.21 15.33 -8.40
N LEU A 18 17.49 14.34 -7.87
CA LEU A 18 17.00 14.19 -6.50
C LEU A 18 15.59 14.78 -6.24
N SER A 19 14.61 14.51 -7.12
CA SER A 19 13.34 14.08 -6.52
C SER A 19 13.66 12.81 -5.72
N PRO A 20 13.25 12.67 -4.45
CA PRO A 20 13.34 11.39 -3.79
C PRO A 20 12.41 10.43 -4.56
N VAL A 21 12.97 9.77 -5.56
CA VAL A 21 12.38 8.61 -6.20
C VAL A 21 12.33 7.56 -5.09
N ASN A 22 11.12 7.39 -4.55
CA ASN A 22 10.78 6.39 -3.55
C ASN A 22 11.38 6.66 -2.15
N SER A 23 10.99 7.75 -1.48
CA SER A 23 10.90 7.64 -0.03
C SER A 23 9.70 6.73 0.25
N SER A 24 9.93 5.44 0.48
CA SER A 24 8.84 4.56 0.94
C SER A 24 8.19 5.24 2.15
N SER A 25 6.85 5.33 2.17
CA SER A 25 6.12 5.96 3.29
C SER A 25 6.30 5.22 4.63
N CYS A 26 7.05 4.12 4.63
CA CYS A 26 7.38 3.31 5.78
C CYS A 26 8.80 3.69 6.26
N PRO A 27 8.95 4.32 7.45
CA PRO A 27 10.25 4.51 8.05
C PRO A 27 10.81 3.15 8.48
N MET A 28 11.52 2.50 7.57
CA MET A 28 12.29 1.27 7.81
C MET A 28 13.57 1.61 8.58
N GLU A 29 13.41 1.97 9.85
CA GLU A 29 14.50 1.78 10.82
C GLU A 29 14.58 0.30 11.14
N ASN A 30 15.78 -0.29 11.14
CA ASN A 30 16.15 -1.68 11.48
C ASN A 30 15.30 -2.37 12.56
N LYS A 31 14.02 -2.66 12.26
CA LYS A 31 12.98 -3.12 13.19
C LYS A 31 12.32 -4.40 12.68
N THR A 32 12.96 -5.11 11.75
CA THR A 32 12.43 -6.35 11.16
C THR A 32 12.04 -7.36 12.24
N THR A 33 12.84 -7.50 13.30
CA THR A 33 12.53 -8.37 14.45
C THR A 33 11.31 -7.88 15.24
N GLU A 34 11.17 -6.57 15.49
CA GLU A 34 9.99 -5.99 16.16
C GLU A 34 8.71 -6.22 15.33
N ILE A 35 8.82 -6.06 14.00
CA ILE A 35 7.75 -6.31 13.05
C ILE A 35 7.35 -7.79 13.09
N HIS A 36 8.30 -8.70 13.05
CA HIS A 36 8.05 -10.15 13.08
C HIS A 36 7.32 -10.56 14.37
N VAL A 37 7.79 -10.09 15.52
CA VAL A 37 7.16 -10.37 16.83
C VAL A 37 5.73 -9.84 16.87
N LYS A 38 5.48 -8.62 16.39
CA LYS A 38 4.11 -8.08 16.34
C LYS A 38 3.23 -8.81 15.34
N TYR A 39 3.80 -9.25 14.22
CA TYR A 39 3.07 -10.04 13.24
C TYR A 39 2.60 -11.37 13.85
N GLU A 40 3.51 -12.12 14.45
CA GLU A 40 3.22 -13.44 15.04
C GLU A 40 2.30 -13.38 16.26
N ASN A 41 2.44 -12.35 17.11
CA ASN A 41 1.67 -12.28 18.35
C ASN A 41 0.35 -11.53 18.22
N ILE A 42 0.18 -10.68 17.19
CA ILE A 42 -0.98 -9.79 17.08
C ILE A 42 -1.72 -10.05 15.77
N LEU A 43 -1.05 -9.91 14.62
CA LEU A 43 -1.74 -9.91 13.31
C LEU A 43 -2.14 -11.30 12.81
N ILE A 44 -1.36 -12.34 13.09
CA ILE A 44 -1.59 -13.67 12.50
C ILE A 44 -2.97 -14.22 12.86
N HIS A 45 -3.44 -13.99 14.09
CA HIS A 45 -4.74 -14.46 14.54
C HIS A 45 -5.87 -13.78 13.75
N ASP A 46 -5.81 -12.46 13.57
CA ASP A 46 -6.80 -11.71 12.81
C ASP A 46 -6.77 -12.05 11.32
N ILE A 47 -5.59 -12.33 10.76
CA ILE A 47 -5.44 -12.82 9.37
C ILE A 47 -6.12 -14.19 9.24
N ASN A 48 -5.89 -15.11 10.16
CA ASN A 48 -6.50 -16.44 10.13
C ASN A 48 -8.03 -16.36 10.23
N GLU A 49 -8.54 -15.49 11.10
CA GLU A 49 -9.98 -15.25 11.21
C GLU A 49 -10.55 -14.66 9.91
N LEU A 50 -9.85 -13.69 9.31
CA LEU A 50 -10.23 -13.12 8.03
C LEU A 50 -10.32 -14.18 6.93
N VAL A 51 -9.31 -15.06 6.85
CA VAL A 51 -9.28 -16.18 5.90
C VAL A 51 -10.44 -17.13 6.14
N ASN A 52 -10.74 -17.48 7.39
CA ASN A 52 -11.87 -18.34 7.73
C ASN A 52 -13.23 -17.74 7.32
N ILE A 53 -13.46 -16.45 7.60
CA ILE A 53 -14.68 -15.74 7.17
C ILE A 53 -14.74 -15.67 5.63
N SER A 54 -13.60 -15.52 4.95
CA SER A 54 -13.54 -15.49 3.49
C SER A 54 -13.94 -16.83 2.87
N ALA A 55 -13.55 -17.95 3.49
CA ALA A 55 -13.88 -19.30 3.01
C ALA A 55 -15.38 -19.54 2.97
N GLN A 56 -16.12 -19.07 3.98
CA GLN A 56 -17.58 -19.15 4.02
C GLN A 56 -18.27 -18.34 2.90
N ASN A 57 -17.61 -17.30 2.38
CA ASN A 57 -18.16 -16.39 1.38
C ASN A 57 -17.62 -16.62 -0.04
N ARG A 58 -16.68 -17.56 -0.21
CA ARG A 58 -15.94 -17.81 -1.46
C ARG A 58 -16.88 -18.11 -2.64
N ASP A 59 -17.87 -18.97 -2.40
CA ASP A 59 -18.81 -19.40 -3.43
C ASP A 59 -19.76 -18.29 -3.89
N ARG A 60 -20.03 -17.29 -3.04
CA ARG A 60 -20.97 -16.20 -3.38
C ARG A 60 -20.32 -15.10 -4.21
N CYS A 61 -19.04 -14.82 -3.97
CA CYS A 61 -18.31 -13.74 -4.64
C CYS A 61 -17.65 -14.19 -5.96
N CYS A 62 -17.26 -15.46 -6.10
CA CYS A 62 -16.50 -15.95 -7.25
C CYS A 62 -17.37 -16.55 -8.37
N LYS A 63 -18.67 -16.75 -8.17
CA LYS A 63 -19.54 -17.45 -9.14
C LYS A 63 -19.83 -16.69 -10.44
N ASN A 64 -19.65 -15.35 -10.50
CA ASN A 64 -20.17 -14.53 -11.61
C ASN A 64 -19.22 -13.47 -12.20
N LYS A 65 -17.92 -13.48 -11.89
CA LYS A 65 -16.98 -12.56 -12.56
C LYS A 65 -16.20 -13.30 -13.65
N LYS A 66 -16.52 -13.00 -14.92
CA LYS A 66 -15.51 -13.09 -16.00
C LYS A 66 -14.25 -12.39 -15.48
N HIS A 67 -13.09 -12.97 -15.73
CA HIS A 67 -11.77 -12.55 -15.24
C HIS A 67 -11.35 -11.14 -15.74
N GLU A 68 -12.19 -10.13 -15.59
CA GLU A 68 -11.81 -8.75 -15.87
C GLU A 68 -10.97 -8.26 -14.70
N ASN A 69 -9.65 -8.27 -14.95
CA ASN A 69 -8.62 -7.65 -14.14
C ASN A 69 -8.73 -7.98 -12.65
N ILE A 70 -8.46 -9.24 -12.31
CA ILE A 70 -8.00 -9.56 -10.95
C ILE A 70 -6.78 -8.68 -10.74
N LYS A 71 -6.92 -7.60 -9.95
CA LYS A 71 -5.77 -6.85 -9.48
C LYS A 71 -4.98 -7.81 -8.60
N VAL A 72 -3.99 -8.46 -9.19
CA VAL A 72 -3.10 -9.36 -8.49
C VAL A 72 -2.28 -8.49 -7.55
N PHE A 73 -2.45 -8.71 -6.25
CA PHE A 73 -1.56 -8.14 -5.26
C PHE A 73 -0.26 -8.92 -5.35
N PHE A 74 0.75 -8.35 -5.99
CA PHE A 74 2.07 -8.96 -6.05
C PHE A 74 2.80 -8.70 -4.74
N CYS A 75 3.38 -9.76 -4.17
CA CYS A 75 4.41 -9.64 -3.15
C CYS A 75 5.75 -9.72 -3.88
N ASN A 76 6.53 -8.66 -3.81
CA ASN A 76 7.92 -8.68 -4.25
C ASN A 76 8.78 -8.93 -3.01
N ASP A 77 9.50 -10.05 -2.97
CA ASP A 77 10.34 -10.47 -1.84
C ASP A 77 11.49 -9.48 -1.55
N THR A 78 11.88 -8.68 -2.55
CA THR A 78 12.88 -7.60 -2.35
C THR A 78 12.26 -6.31 -1.80
N GLN A 79 10.92 -6.22 -1.77
CA GLN A 79 10.13 -5.05 -1.39
C GLN A 79 8.92 -5.48 -0.53
N GLU A 80 9.12 -6.39 0.42
CA GLU A 80 8.03 -7.01 1.20
C GLU A 80 7.20 -5.95 1.94
N ILE A 81 7.85 -4.97 2.55
CA ILE A 81 7.19 -3.92 3.35
C ILE A 81 6.32 -3.02 2.47
N GLU A 82 6.84 -2.60 1.32
CA GLU A 82 6.09 -1.81 0.34
C GLU A 82 4.92 -2.64 -0.24
N SER A 83 5.14 -3.93 -0.48
CA SER A 83 4.12 -4.86 -0.95
C SER A 83 2.99 -4.99 0.08
N LEU A 84 3.32 -5.18 1.36
CA LEU A 84 2.36 -5.29 2.46
C LEU A 84 1.59 -3.98 2.69
N GLN A 85 2.29 -2.84 2.65
CA GLN A 85 1.66 -1.52 2.72
C GLN A 85 0.66 -1.33 1.57
N SER A 86 1.09 -1.60 0.33
CA SER A 86 0.26 -1.49 -0.87
C SER A 86 -0.96 -2.41 -0.79
N MET A 87 -0.77 -3.66 -0.33
CA MET A 87 -1.85 -4.61 -0.13
C MET A 87 -2.86 -4.09 0.89
N ALA A 88 -2.41 -3.65 2.08
CA ALA A 88 -3.28 -3.10 3.11
C ALA A 88 -4.08 -1.88 2.62
N CYS A 89 -3.42 -0.95 1.93
CA CYS A 89 -4.06 0.25 1.39
C CYS A 89 -5.08 -0.05 0.29
N ASN A 90 -4.75 -0.95 -0.64
CA ASN A 90 -5.68 -1.36 -1.68
C ASN A 90 -6.88 -2.12 -1.10
N MET A 91 -6.65 -2.92 -0.07
CA MET A 91 -7.67 -3.70 0.61
C MET A 91 -8.70 -2.78 1.32
N LEU A 92 -8.23 -1.75 2.02
CA LEU A 92 -9.08 -0.68 2.57
C LEU A 92 -9.92 0.02 1.49
N ARG A 93 -9.32 0.31 0.33
CA ARG A 93 -10.00 0.98 -0.79
C ARG A 93 -11.05 0.08 -1.46
N PHE A 94 -10.76 -1.21 -1.56
CA PHE A 94 -11.60 -2.18 -2.28
C PHE A 94 -12.92 -2.41 -1.55
N PHE A 95 -12.88 -2.55 -0.22
CA PHE A 95 -14.06 -2.95 0.55
C PHE A 95 -15.12 -1.88 0.75
N HIS A 96 -14.77 -0.60 0.60
CA HIS A 96 -15.77 0.46 0.56
C HIS A 96 -16.73 0.32 -0.63
N LYS A 97 -16.30 -0.34 -1.72
CA LYS A 97 -17.05 -0.36 -2.99
C LYS A 97 -17.82 -1.65 -3.26
N GLN A 98 -17.61 -2.71 -2.47
CA GLN A 98 -18.18 -4.03 -2.77
C GLN A 98 -19.32 -4.40 -1.82
N ARG A 99 -20.32 -5.12 -2.35
CA ARG A 99 -21.41 -5.74 -1.58
C ARG A 99 -20.94 -7.01 -0.87
N ILE A 100 -19.98 -6.87 0.05
CA ILE A 100 -19.47 -7.95 0.91
C ILE A 100 -20.12 -7.91 2.30
N SER A 101 -20.06 -9.05 3.01
CA SER A 101 -20.62 -9.16 4.37
C SER A 101 -19.98 -8.13 5.31
N LYS A 102 -20.79 -7.61 6.25
CA LYS A 102 -20.33 -6.60 7.21
C LYS A 102 -19.17 -7.13 8.07
N ALA A 103 -19.25 -8.39 8.49
CA ALA A 103 -18.22 -9.07 9.27
C ALA A 103 -16.89 -9.14 8.51
N PHE A 104 -16.93 -9.61 7.25
CA PHE A 104 -15.73 -9.67 6.41
C PHE A 104 -15.13 -8.28 6.20
N ARG A 105 -15.97 -7.28 5.87
CA ARG A 105 -15.52 -5.89 5.69
C ARG A 105 -14.80 -5.34 6.91
N TRP A 106 -15.38 -5.54 8.09
CA TRP A 106 -14.84 -5.00 9.33
C TRP A 106 -13.52 -5.68 9.71
N LYS A 107 -13.48 -7.02 9.67
CA LYS A 107 -12.25 -7.78 9.96
C LYS A 107 -11.14 -7.48 8.96
N ALA A 108 -11.48 -7.33 7.69
CA ALA A 108 -10.50 -7.02 6.67
C ALA A 108 -9.92 -5.59 6.78
N ALA A 109 -10.76 -4.63 7.16
CA ALA A 109 -10.30 -3.28 7.51
C ALA A 109 -9.42 -3.30 8.77
N PHE A 110 -9.80 -4.07 9.79
CA PHE A 110 -9.03 -4.25 11.01
C PHE A 110 -7.63 -4.81 10.72
N VAL A 111 -7.54 -5.91 9.97
CA VAL A 111 -6.26 -6.49 9.52
C VAL A 111 -5.44 -5.48 8.74
N SER A 112 -6.04 -4.78 7.78
CA SER A 112 -5.32 -3.80 6.96
C SER A 112 -4.74 -2.64 7.79
N CYS A 113 -5.52 -2.08 8.72
CA CYS A 113 -5.06 -1.04 9.64
C CYS A 113 -3.97 -1.56 10.59
N GLY A 114 -4.15 -2.76 11.14
CA GLY A 114 -3.16 -3.41 12.01
C GLY A 114 -1.83 -3.63 11.29
N THR A 115 -1.85 -4.08 10.03
CA THR A 115 -0.66 -4.22 9.19
C THR A 115 0.06 -2.88 9.04
N LEU A 116 -0.64 -1.81 8.68
CA LEU A 116 -0.02 -0.48 8.57
C LEU A 116 0.57 0.01 9.90
N GLN A 117 -0.10 -0.27 11.02
CA GLN A 117 0.39 0.09 12.35
C GLN A 117 1.66 -0.68 12.73
N VAL A 118 1.71 -1.99 12.47
CA VAL A 118 2.89 -2.81 12.75
C VAL A 118 4.08 -2.36 11.91
N LEU A 119 3.84 -2.06 10.63
CA LEU A 119 4.86 -1.56 9.71
C LEU A 119 5.18 -0.07 9.93
N LYS A 120 4.44 0.64 10.78
CA LYS A 120 4.51 2.10 10.98
C LYS A 120 4.38 2.90 9.67
N CYS A 121 3.60 2.36 8.72
CA CYS A 121 3.34 2.96 7.41
C CYS A 121 2.04 3.75 7.39
N LYS A 122 1.86 4.57 6.36
CA LYS A 122 0.58 5.21 6.02
C LYS A 122 0.21 4.88 4.58
N CYS A 123 -1.07 5.00 4.22
CA CYS A 123 -1.42 4.95 2.81
C CYS A 123 -1.06 6.28 2.16
N GLU A 124 -0.50 6.22 0.95
CA GLU A 124 -0.33 7.44 0.16
C GLU A 124 -1.71 8.04 -0.12
N GLU A 125 -1.88 9.31 0.25
CA GLU A 125 -3.00 10.09 -0.25
C GLU A 125 -2.76 10.29 -1.73
N HIS A 126 -3.58 9.67 -2.58
CA HIS A 126 -3.58 10.02 -3.99
C HIS A 126 -3.85 11.52 -4.11
N ARG A 127 -2.82 12.30 -4.50
CA ARG A 127 -3.05 13.56 -5.19
C ARG A 127 -3.96 13.20 -6.36
N LYS A 128 -5.16 13.77 -6.37
CA LYS A 128 -6.00 13.73 -7.58
C LYS A 128 -5.15 14.38 -8.66
N GLU A 129 -4.63 13.60 -9.59
CA GLU A 129 -4.20 14.15 -10.88
C GLU A 129 -5.43 14.88 -11.44
N LYS A 130 -5.25 16.19 -11.61
CA LYS A 130 -6.25 17.12 -12.13
C LYS A 130 -6.23 17.08 -13.64
#